data_AF-A0A1V1P8Z0-F1
#
_entry.id   AF-A0A1V1P8Z0-F1
#
_cell.length_a   1.000
_cell.length_b   1.000
_cell.length_c   1.000
_cell.angle_alpha   90.00
_cell.angle_beta   90.00
_cell.angle_gamma   90.00
#
_symmetry.space_group_name_H-M   'P 1'
#
loop_
_entity.id
_entity.type
_entity.pdbx_description
1 polymer ?
#
loop_
_entity_poly.entity_id
_entity_poly.type
_entity_poly.pdbx_seq_one_letter_code
_entity_poly.pdbx_strand_id
1 'polypeptide(L)'
;MTVPVGFGLASLLKVIPVIGATTGAIALPVTAGAMTYAVGKVFSQHFATGGTLLNFDPEKVKDYYREMFQEGKSYAQNLKPAPATA
;
A
#
# COMPACT_ATOMS: atom_id res chain seq x y z
N MET A 1 -5.95 -4.71 -39.76
CA MET A 1 -6.65 -4.88 -38.46
C MET A 1 -5.64 -5.45 -37.47
N THR A 2 -4.81 -4.60 -36.86
CA THR A 2 -3.73 -5.00 -35.95
C THR A 2 -4.31 -5.09 -34.54
N VAL A 3 -4.68 -6.30 -34.11
CA VAL A 3 -5.15 -6.53 -32.75
C VAL A 3 -3.96 -6.27 -31.80
N PRO A 4 -4.08 -5.37 -30.82
CA PRO A 4 -2.98 -5.10 -29.89
C PRO A 4 -2.73 -6.35 -29.06
N VAL A 5 -1.51 -6.89 -29.17
CA VAL A 5 -1.00 -8.07 -28.45
C VAL A 5 -1.18 -7.97 -26.92
N GLY A 6 -1.44 -6.77 -26.39
CA GLY A 6 -1.77 -6.53 -24.98
C GLY A 6 -3.05 -7.20 -24.48
N PHE A 7 -4.08 -7.41 -25.31
CA PHE A 7 -5.33 -8.05 -24.86
C PHE A 7 -5.23 -9.59 -24.74
N GLY A 8 -4.32 -10.24 -25.49
CA GLY A 8 -4.15 -11.70 -25.46
C GLY A 8 -3.41 -12.20 -24.22
N LEU A 9 -2.39 -11.46 -23.76
CA LEU A 9 -1.64 -11.78 -22.54
C LEU A 9 -2.49 -11.66 -21.27
N ALA A 10 -3.46 -10.74 -21.25
CA ALA A 10 -4.39 -10.56 -20.14
C ALA A 10 -5.37 -11.74 -19.95
N SER A 11 -5.60 -12.55 -21.00
CA SER A 11 -6.48 -13.73 -20.94
C SER A 11 -5.75 -14.99 -20.46
N LEU A 12 -4.44 -15.12 -20.73
CA LEU A 12 -3.63 -16.23 -20.17
C LEU A 12 -3.45 -16.10 -18.66
N LEU A 13 -3.43 -14.88 -18.12
CA LEU A 13 -3.43 -14.62 -16.67
C LEU A 13 -4.77 -14.96 -15.99
N LYS A 14 -5.89 -15.04 -16.74
CA LYS A 14 -7.20 -15.46 -16.22
C LYS A 14 -7.35 -16.97 -16.09
N VAL A 15 -6.47 -17.77 -16.70
CA VAL A 15 -6.51 -19.25 -16.64
C VAL A 15 -5.98 -19.78 -15.32
N ILE A 16 -5.23 -18.97 -14.55
CA ILE A 16 -4.87 -19.28 -13.16
C ILE A 16 -5.60 -18.30 -12.24
N PRO A 17 -6.94 -18.38 -12.14
CA PRO A 17 -7.75 -17.47 -11.32
C PRO A 17 -7.34 -17.52 -9.85
N VAL A 18 -6.70 -18.61 -9.40
CA VAL A 18 -6.26 -18.79 -8.02
C VAL A 18 -4.99 -18.00 -7.70
N ILE A 19 -3.92 -18.07 -8.50
CA ILE A 19 -2.64 -17.44 -8.14
C ILE A 19 -2.73 -15.91 -8.19
N GLY A 20 -3.38 -15.36 -9.22
CA GLY A 20 -3.56 -13.91 -9.35
C GLY A 20 -4.47 -13.32 -8.26
N ALA A 21 -5.61 -13.96 -8.00
CA ALA A 21 -6.57 -13.48 -7.00
C ALA A 21 -6.04 -13.64 -5.56
N THR A 22 -5.38 -14.76 -5.24
CA THR A 22 -4.80 -14.98 -3.90
C THR A 22 -3.63 -14.04 -3.61
N THR A 23 -2.76 -13.80 -4.59
CA THR A 23 -1.67 -12.82 -4.46
C THR A 23 -2.23 -11.41 -4.27
N GLY A 24 -3.24 -11.02 -5.06
CA GLY A 24 -3.92 -9.73 -4.92
C GLY A 24 -4.63 -9.54 -3.58
N ALA A 25 -5.28 -10.60 -3.07
CA ALA A 25 -5.99 -10.59 -1.80
C ALA A 25 -5.08 -10.32 -0.58
N ILE A 26 -3.79 -10.65 -0.68
CA ILE A 26 -2.81 -10.38 0.38
C ILE A 26 -2.07 -9.06 0.11
N ALA A 27 -1.64 -8.84 -1.13
CA ALA A 27 -0.83 -7.68 -1.49
C ALA A 27 -1.58 -6.35 -1.32
N LEU A 28 -2.87 -6.31 -1.67
CA LEU A 28 -3.69 -5.09 -1.55
C LEU A 28 -3.84 -4.60 -0.11
N PRO A 29 -4.36 -5.39 0.86
CA PRO A 29 -4.53 -4.92 2.23
C PRO A 29 -3.20 -4.60 2.91
N VAL A 30 -2.14 -5.38 2.65
CA VAL A 30 -0.80 -5.09 3.19
C VAL A 30 -0.29 -3.74 2.67
N THR A 31 -0.39 -3.52 1.36
CA THR A 31 0.08 -2.27 0.75
C THR A 31 -0.76 -1.07 1.20
N ALA A 32 -2.08 -1.21 1.23
CA ALA A 32 -3.00 -0.18 1.69
C ALA A 32 -2.75 0.16 3.17
N GLY A 33 -2.62 -0.86 4.03
CA GLY A 33 -2.30 -0.69 5.44
C GLY A 33 -0.96 0.01 5.67
N ALA A 34 0.07 -0.36 4.89
CA ALA A 34 1.37 0.28 4.93
C ALA A 34 1.31 1.77 4.52
N MET A 35 0.54 2.10 3.47
CA MET A 35 0.34 3.49 3.05
C MET A 35 -0.31 4.32 4.16
N THR A 36 -1.40 3.82 4.76
CA THR A 36 -2.08 4.52 5.86
C THR A 36 -1.19 4.67 7.08
N TYR A 37 -0.42 3.63 7.44
CA TYR A 37 0.55 3.68 8.53
C TYR A 37 1.59 4.78 8.32
N ALA A 38 2.22 4.82 7.14
CA ALA A 38 3.25 5.78 6.81
C ALA A 38 2.74 7.22 6.83
N VAL A 39 1.55 7.47 6.26
CA VAL A 39 0.92 8.80 6.31
C VAL A 39 0.71 9.25 7.76
N GLY A 40 0.16 8.38 8.60
CA GLY A 40 -0.06 8.69 10.02
C GLY A 40 1.24 9.04 10.76
N LYS A 41 2.32 8.27 10.52
CA LYS A 41 3.63 8.51 11.12
C LYS A 41 4.26 9.83 10.68
N VAL A 42 4.19 10.16 9.39
CA VAL A 42 4.71 11.42 8.84
C VAL A 42 4.02 12.62 9.51
N PHE A 43 2.68 12.62 9.55
CA PHE A 43 1.95 13.73 10.15
C PHE A 43 2.12 13.78 11.66
N SER A 44 2.18 12.62 12.34
CA SER A 44 2.45 12.57 13.77
C SER A 44 3.79 13.22 14.11
N GLN A 45 4.86 12.92 13.37
CA GLN A 45 6.15 13.57 13.56
C GLN A 45 6.10 15.07 13.23
N HIS A 46 5.52 15.43 12.07
CA HIS A 46 5.44 16.82 11.63
C HIS A 46 4.76 17.71 12.68
N PHE A 47 3.63 17.26 13.21
CA PHE A 47 2.91 17.99 14.26
C PHE A 47 3.63 17.95 15.62
N ALA A 48 4.29 16.85 15.97
CA ALA A 48 5.08 16.76 17.20
C ALA A 48 6.26 17.75 17.21
N THR A 49 6.79 18.10 16.04
CA THR A 49 7.83 19.15 15.89
C THR A 49 7.27 20.58 15.86
N GLY A 50 5.95 20.77 16.07
CA GLY A 50 5.29 22.07 16.01
C GLY A 50 4.92 22.52 14.59
N GLY A 51 4.96 21.62 13.61
CA GLY A 51 4.47 21.88 12.26
C GLY A 51 2.94 22.08 12.22
N THR A 52 2.45 22.59 11.10
CA THR A 52 1.02 22.74 10.81
C THR A 52 0.73 22.23 9.39
N LEU A 53 -0.53 22.11 9.00
CA LEU A 53 -0.86 21.69 7.63
C LEU A 53 -0.37 22.70 6.57
N LEU A 54 -0.30 23.98 6.90
CA LEU A 54 0.08 25.04 5.95
C LEU A 54 1.58 25.04 5.63
N ASN A 55 2.41 24.53 6.54
CA ASN A 55 3.87 24.50 6.38
C ASN A 55 4.40 23.08 6.09
N PHE A 56 3.52 22.15 5.75
CA PHE A 56 3.90 20.78 5.38
C PHE A 56 4.55 20.76 3.99
N ASP A 57 5.70 20.10 3.90
CA ASP A 57 6.47 19.94 2.66
C ASP A 57 6.73 18.44 2.41
N PRO A 58 6.02 17.84 1.43
CA PRO A 58 6.17 16.42 1.10
C PRO A 58 7.58 16.00 0.69
N GLU A 59 8.36 16.89 0.06
CA GLU A 59 9.69 16.55 -0.43
C GLU A 59 10.67 16.36 0.73
N LYS A 60 10.50 17.10 1.84
CA LYS A 60 11.35 16.99 3.03
C LYS A 60 11.13 15.72 3.85
N VAL A 61 9.95 15.11 3.73
CA VAL A 61 9.55 13.93 4.52
C VAL A 61 9.52 12.64 3.70
N LYS A 62 9.91 12.70 2.42
CA LYS A 62 9.82 11.59 1.47
C LYS A 62 10.61 10.35 1.91
N ASP A 63 11.80 10.56 2.44
CA ASP A 63 12.63 9.44 2.90
C ASP A 63 12.08 8.83 4.18
N TYR A 64 11.60 9.65 5.11
CA TYR A 64 10.91 9.17 6.30
C TYR A 64 9.61 8.42 5.95
N TYR A 65 8.84 8.91 4.97
CA TYR A 65 7.66 8.19 4.47
C TYR A 65 8.04 6.81 3.90
N ARG A 66 9.12 6.73 3.11
CA ARG A 66 9.59 5.45 2.55
C ARG A 66 10.00 4.48 3.66
N GLU A 67 10.70 4.95 4.68
CA GLU A 67 11.07 4.14 5.84
C GLU A 67 9.82 3.60 6.56
N MET A 68 8.90 4.50 6.92
CA MET A 68 7.65 4.14 7.59
C MET A 68 6.75 3.27 6.71
N PHE A 69 6.82 3.37 5.39
CA PHE A 69 6.09 2.50 4.47
C PHE A 69 6.64 1.07 4.47
N GLN A 70 7.96 0.88 4.53
CA GLN A 70 8.53 -0.47 4.64
C GLN A 70 8.25 -1.08 6.02
N GLU A 71 8.34 -0.29 7.08
CA GLU A 71 7.90 -0.69 8.41
C GLU A 71 6.41 -1.05 8.41
N GLY A 72 5.59 -0.21 7.79
CA GLY A 72 4.15 -0.39 7.66
C GLY A 72 3.75 -1.66 6.91
N LYS A 73 4.54 -2.10 5.91
CA LYS A 73 4.32 -3.41 5.26
C LYS A 73 4.54 -4.55 6.23
N SER A 74 5.64 -4.51 6.99
CA SER A 74 5.96 -5.52 7.99
C SER A 74 4.89 -5.54 9.08
N TYR A 75 4.44 -4.36 9.53
CA TYR A 75 3.34 -4.23 10.48
C TYR A 75 2.05 -4.83 9.92
N ALA A 76 1.63 -4.44 8.72
CA ALA A 76 0.40 -4.91 8.10
C ALA A 76 0.41 -6.41 7.78
N GLN A 77 1.56 -7.00 7.47
CA GLN A 77 1.72 -8.45 7.32
C GLN A 77 1.53 -9.22 8.63
N ASN A 78 1.91 -8.62 9.76
CA ASN A 78 1.81 -9.23 11.09
C ASN A 78 0.49 -8.90 11.81
N LEU A 79 -0.36 -8.04 11.22
CA LEU A 79 -1.70 -7.81 11.74
C LEU A 79 -2.52 -9.09 11.61
N LYS A 80 -2.97 -9.61 12.76
CA LYS A 80 -4.00 -10.65 12.77
C LYS A 80 -5.26 -10.07 12.11
N PRO A 81 -5.85 -10.76 11.12
CA PRO A 81 -7.13 -10.31 10.58
C PRO A 81 -8.14 -10.21 11.73
N ALA A 82 -8.83 -9.08 11.83
CA ALA A 82 -9.97 -8.97 12.73
C ALA A 82 -10.98 -10.08 12.36
N PRO A 83 -11.63 -10.73 13.34
CA PRO A 83 -12.61 -11.76 13.04
C PRO A 83 -13.65 -11.16 12.09
N ALA A 84 -13.84 -11.82 10.94
CA ALA A 84 -14.87 -11.44 10.00
C ALA A 84 -16.23 -11.68 10.68
N THR A 85 -16.75 -10.65 11.36
CA THR A 85 -18.14 -10.63 11.80
C THR A 85 -18.99 -10.53 10.54
N ALA A 86 -19.62 -11.66 10.20
CA ALA A 86 -20.64 -11.79 9.16
C ALA A 86 -21.94 -11.09 9.58
#